data_AF-A0A2V8X914-F1
#
_entry.id   AF-A0A2V8X914-F1
#
_cell.length_a   1.000
_cell.length_b   1.000
_cell.length_c   1.000
_cell.angle_alpha   90.00
_cell.angle_beta   90.00
_cell.angle_gamma   90.00
#
_symmetry.space_group_name_H-M   'P 1'
#
loop_
_entity.id
_entity.type
_entity.pdbx_description
1 polymer ?
#
loop_
_entity_poly.entity_id
_entity_poly.type
_entity_poly.pdbx_seq_one_letter_code
_entity_poly.pdbx_strand_id
1 'polypeptide(L)' 'MVFDISHNRCRLIATIKYRWRMVYIRRILSHADYDEKEWQK' A
#
# COMPACT_ATOMS: atom_id res chain seq x y z
N MET A 1 -6.17 0.87 -2.86
CA MET A 1 -6.12 1.97 -1.88
C MET A 1 -4.73 1.99 -1.27
N VAL A 2 -4.19 3.18 -1.01
CA VAL A 2 -2.90 3.35 -0.34
C VAL A 2 -3.17 3.83 1.07
N PHE A 3 -2.61 3.14 2.06
CA PHE A 3 -2.76 3.48 3.47
C PHE A 3 -1.40 3.86 4.05
N ASP A 4 -1.38 4.92 4.86
CA ASP A 4 -0.22 5.27 5.67
C ASP A 4 -0.17 4.39 6.91
N ILE A 5 0.91 3.64 7.08
CA ILE A 5 1.12 2.75 8.22
C ILE A 5 2.47 3.03 8.89
N SER A 6 2.60 2.66 10.17
CA SER A 6 3.81 2.89 10.98
C SER A 6 4.22 4.36 11.05
N HIS A 7 3.34 5.23 11.55
CA HIS A 7 3.63 6.66 11.79
C HIS A 7 4.11 7.38 10.51
N ASN A 8 3.42 7.16 9.38
CA ASN A 8 3.70 7.76 8.08
C ASN A 8 5.04 7.35 7.43
N ARG A 9 5.71 6.31 7.93
CA ARG A 9 7.00 5.83 7.38
C ARG A 9 6.84 4.87 6.21
N CYS A 10 5.70 4.18 6.12
CA CYS A 10 5.46 3.16 5.12
C CYS A 10 4.08 3.35 4.46
N ARG A 11 4.02 3.04 3.16
CA ARG A 11 2.81 3.02 2.34
C ARG A 11 2.38 1.58 2.12
N LEU A 12 1.18 1.24 2.57
CA LEU A 12 0.54 -0.04 2.33
C LEU A 12 -0.38 0.05 1.12
N ILE A 13 -0.08 -0.71 0.07
CA ILE A 13 -0.96 -0.84 -1.09
C ILE A 13 -1.83 -2.08 -0.87
N ALA A 14 -3.13 -1.86 -0.68
CA ALA A 14 -4.08 -2.94 -0.47
C ALA A 14 -5.28 -2.84 -1.42
N THR A 15 -5.85 -4.01 -1.76
CA THR A 15 -7.12 -4.14 -2.48
C THR A 15 -8.19 -4.63 -1.52
N ILE A 16 -9.26 -3.85 -1.40
CA ILE A 16 -10.38 -4.19 -0.53
C ILE A 16 -11.49 -4.80 -1.37
N LYS A 17 -11.91 -6.00 -1.00
CA LYS A 17 -13.06 -6.71 -1.56
C LYS A 17 -14.21 -6.59 -0.57
N TYR A 18 -14.95 -5.47 -0.67
CA TYR A 18 -16.05 -5.15 0.27
C TYR A 18 -17.13 -6.22 0.35
N ARG A 19 -17.50 -6.82 -0.78
CA ARG A 19 -18.51 -7.90 -0.85
C ARG A 19 -18.15 -9.11 0.01
N TRP A 20 -16.86 -9.41 0.13
CA TRP A 20 -16.34 -10.58 0.86
C TRP A 20 -15.72 -10.19 2.20
N ARG A 21 -15.76 -8.89 2.57
CA ARG A 21 -15.07 -8.31 3.73
C ARG A 21 -13.60 -8.75 3.83
N MET A 22 -12.93 -8.83 2.67
CA MET A 22 -11.54 -9.27 2.57
C MET A 22 -10.62 -8.12 2.15
N VAL A 23 -9.44 -8.07 2.74
CA VAL A 23 -8.38 -7.11 2.40
C VAL A 23 -7.15 -7.87 1.94
N TYR A 24 -6.74 -7.63 0.70
CA TYR A 24 -5.53 -8.21 0.12
C TYR A 24 -4.41 -7.18 0.17
N ILE A 25 -3.37 -7.49 0.93
CA ILE A 25 -2.14 -6.70 0.97
C ILE A 25 -1.32 -7.05 -0.27
N ARG A 26 -1.09 -6.07 -1.15
CA ARG A 26 -0.30 -6.27 -2.37
C ARG A 26 1.18 -6.04 -2.12
N ARG A 27 1.51 -4.88 -1.55
CA ARG A 27 2.89 -4.47 -1.25
C ARG A 27 2.91 -3.53 -0.06
N ILE A 28 3.97 -3.63 0.73
CA ILE A 28 4.32 -2.66 1.78
C ILE A 28 5.61 -2.02 1.30
N LEU A 29 5.57 -0.72 1.03
CA LEU A 29 6.72 0.04 0.55
C LEU A 29 7.12 1.04 1.63
N SER A 30 8.42 1.26 1.81
CA SER A 30 8.88 2.40 2.60
C SER A 30 8.66 3.69 1.81
N HIS A 31 8.65 4.84 2.48
CA HIS A 31 8.48 6.13 1.79
C HIS A 31 9.53 6.33 0.68
N ALA A 32 10.76 5.87 0.87
CA ALA A 32 11.83 5.93 -0.14
C ALA A 32 11.48 5.11 -1.40
N ASP A 33 11.05 3.86 -1.25
CA ASP A 33 10.69 2.98 -2.37
C ASP A 33 9.44 3.46 -3.15
N TYR A 34 8.54 4.19 -2.48
CA TYR A 34 7.36 4.76 -3.14
C TYR A 34 7.70 6.01 -3.97
N ASP A 35 8.64 6.83 -3.50
CA ASP A 35 9.03 8.08 -4.14
C ASP A 35 9.72 7.85 -5.49
N GLU A 36 10.46 6.74 -5.62
CA GLU A 36 11.11 6.33 -6.88
C GLU A 36 10.14 6.02 -8.03
N LYS A 37 8.81 6.07 -7.82
CA LYS A 37 7.76 5.83 -8.84
C LYS A 37 7.88 4.51 -9.62
N GLU A 38 8.81 3.63 -9.27
CA GLU A 38 9.02 2.33 -9.90
C GLU A 38 7.78 1.43 -9.78
N TRP A 39 6.90 1.70 -8.80
CA TRP A 39 5.63 0.98 -8.66
C TRP A 39 4.60 1.28 -9.77
N GLN A 40 4.82 2.32 -10.60
CA GLN A 40 3.93 2.77 -11.66
C GLN A 40 4.27 2.21 -13.05
N LYS A 41 5.39 1.49 -13.21
CA LYS A 41 5.75 0.78 -14.46
C LYS A 41 5.03 -0.55 -14.59
#